data_AF-A0A1X2G720-F1
#
_entry.id   AF-A0A1X2G720-F1
#
_cell.length_a   1.000
_cell.length_b   1.000
_cell.length_c   1.000
_cell.angle_alpha   90.00
_cell.angle_beta   90.00
_cell.angle_gamma   90.00
#
_symmetry.space_group_name_H-M   'P 1'
#
loop_
_entity.id
_entity.type
_entity.pdbx_description
1 polymer ?
#
loop_
_entity_poly.entity_id
_entity_poly.type
_entity_poly.pdbx_seq_one_letter_code
_entity_poly.pdbx_strand_id
1 'polypeptide(L)'
;MDYHVHRKNQGDFDRQFDKSHVKMSPDGAQILVSKSVTTNGKIISGSFGTTRKDILFGTFRSSLRPPAIPGTVSSFYYYRNDSAEIDMELLSRFTDPHKVYFAIHPQIYNPNGAASNLTQDKHPLTFDPTSAIHEYRFDWLPDQVQFYVDGQNYRTLSTNVPNSPGRVLFNHWSDGNPNFSGDPPSDLDIYFLIANATFFFNTTQQPTLSCQSRQLPCLVSDIMAKNLVPKSELPLTAVSRANAASIPFHSLALCVASFMVFLA
;
A
#
# COMPACT_ATOMS: atom_id res chain seq x y z
N MET A 1 -8.08 -2.72 11.40
CA MET A 1 -7.52 -2.30 12.70
C MET A 1 -8.40 -1.19 13.24
N ASP A 2 -8.66 -1.18 14.54
CA ASP A 2 -9.65 -0.27 15.14
C ASP A 2 -8.95 1.01 15.63
N TYR A 3 -9.31 2.17 15.10
CA TYR A 3 -8.83 3.47 15.57
C TYR A 3 -9.72 4.61 15.07
N HIS A 4 -9.61 5.77 15.70
CA HIS A 4 -10.41 6.95 15.41
C HIS A 4 -9.49 8.09 14.94
N VAL A 5 -9.90 8.80 13.89
CA VAL A 5 -9.23 10.02 13.44
C VAL A 5 -10.24 11.14 13.42
N HIS A 6 -9.95 12.20 14.19
CA HIS A 6 -10.77 13.40 14.21
C HIS A 6 -10.70 14.14 12.88
N ARG A 7 -11.82 14.79 12.52
CA ARG A 7 -11.91 15.69 11.39
C ARG A 7 -10.85 16.79 11.47
N LYS A 8 -10.29 17.16 10.32
CA LYS A 8 -9.28 18.21 10.23
C LYS A 8 -9.90 19.60 10.17
N ASN A 9 -11.02 19.75 9.44
CA ASN A 9 -11.66 21.05 9.23
C ASN A 9 -13.09 21.07 9.77
N GLN A 10 -13.62 22.28 9.97
CA GLN A 10 -15.04 22.47 10.21
C GLN A 10 -15.83 22.10 8.95
N GLY A 11 -16.86 21.26 9.12
CA GLY A 11 -17.67 20.74 8.00
C GLY A 11 -17.28 19.33 7.55
N ASP A 12 -16.06 18.90 7.85
CA ASP A 12 -15.61 17.52 7.61
C ASP A 12 -16.21 16.55 8.66
N PHE A 13 -16.14 15.26 8.36
CA PHE A 13 -16.57 14.16 9.22
C PHE A 13 -15.39 13.46 9.90
N ASP A 14 -15.64 12.93 11.09
CA ASP A 14 -14.68 12.06 11.76
C ASP A 14 -14.59 10.72 11.03
N ARG A 15 -13.42 10.08 11.08
CA ARG A 15 -13.19 8.75 10.50
C ARG A 15 -13.08 7.72 11.61
N GLN A 16 -13.95 6.72 11.57
CA GLN A 16 -13.86 5.55 12.44
C GLN A 16 -13.34 4.39 11.61
N PHE A 17 -12.08 3.99 11.83
CA PHE A 17 -11.54 2.79 11.24
C PHE A 17 -11.97 1.58 12.06
N ASP A 18 -12.58 0.61 11.39
CA ASP A 18 -13.10 -0.62 11.99
C ASP A 18 -12.54 -1.82 11.23
N LYS A 19 -12.00 -2.82 11.96
CA LYS A 19 -11.45 -4.03 11.35
C LYS A 19 -12.50 -4.88 10.62
N SER A 20 -13.78 -4.77 10.96
CA SER A 20 -14.88 -5.44 10.24
C SER A 20 -15.06 -4.90 8.81
N HIS A 21 -14.51 -3.71 8.52
CA HIS A 21 -14.47 -3.10 7.19
C HIS A 21 -13.24 -3.54 6.38
N VAL A 22 -12.62 -4.65 6.77
CA VAL A 22 -11.61 -5.37 5.99
C VAL A 22 -12.12 -6.79 5.78
N LYS A 23 -12.27 -7.19 4.51
CA LYS A 23 -12.78 -8.51 4.11
C LYS A 23 -11.77 -9.17 3.17
N MET A 24 -11.69 -10.50 3.21
CA MET A 24 -10.95 -11.28 2.23
C MET A 24 -11.90 -11.81 1.16
N SER A 25 -11.42 -11.87 -0.07
CA SER A 25 -12.10 -12.45 -1.23
C SER A 25 -11.10 -13.27 -2.04
N PRO A 26 -11.55 -14.12 -2.99
CA PRO A 26 -10.64 -14.83 -3.91
C PRO A 26 -9.73 -13.89 -4.70
N ASP A 27 -10.16 -12.65 -4.95
CA ASP A 27 -9.41 -11.64 -5.71
C ASP A 27 -8.45 -10.82 -4.85
N GLY A 28 -8.42 -11.04 -3.53
CA GLY A 28 -7.57 -10.33 -2.57
C GLY A 28 -8.32 -9.70 -1.41
N ALA A 29 -7.64 -8.77 -0.72
CA ALA A 29 -8.22 -8.04 0.40
C ALA A 29 -9.08 -6.87 -0.10
N GLN A 30 -10.21 -6.64 0.56
CA GLN A 30 -11.12 -5.54 0.27
C GLN A 30 -11.28 -4.67 1.52
N ILE A 31 -11.11 -3.36 1.35
CA ILE A 31 -11.36 -2.38 2.41
C ILE A 31 -12.61 -1.56 2.06
N LEU A 32 -13.53 -1.43 3.02
CA LEU A 32 -14.84 -0.82 2.82
C LEU A 32 -14.92 0.57 3.44
N VAL A 33 -15.65 1.47 2.77
CA VAL A 33 -16.18 2.71 3.34
C VAL A 33 -17.71 2.62 3.32
N SER A 34 -18.35 2.88 4.46
CA SER A 34 -19.81 2.84 4.55
C SER A 34 -20.46 3.98 3.77
N LYS A 35 -21.62 3.69 3.18
CA LYS A 35 -22.47 4.65 2.44
C LYS A 35 -23.16 5.74 3.24
N SER A 36 -22.88 5.85 4.52
CA SER A 36 -23.61 6.78 5.38
C SER A 36 -22.72 7.25 6.50
N VAL A 37 -22.87 8.54 6.80
CA VAL A 37 -22.38 9.10 8.05
C VAL A 37 -23.27 8.56 9.17
N THR A 38 -22.65 8.01 10.21
CA THR A 38 -23.36 7.60 11.42
C THR A 38 -24.07 8.78 12.08
N THR A 39 -25.05 8.51 12.93
CA THR A 39 -25.76 9.55 13.72
C THR A 39 -24.84 10.44 14.54
N ASN A 40 -23.63 9.97 14.86
CA ASN A 40 -22.59 10.70 15.60
C ASN A 40 -21.61 11.46 14.68
N GLY A 41 -21.91 11.63 13.40
CA GLY A 41 -21.07 12.40 12.48
C GLY A 41 -19.77 11.70 12.05
N LYS A 42 -19.73 10.36 12.12
CA LYS A 42 -18.56 9.56 11.74
C LYS A 42 -18.81 8.77 10.46
N ILE A 43 -17.81 8.69 9.59
CA ILE A 43 -17.80 7.76 8.46
C ILE A 43 -17.02 6.51 8.87
N ILE A 44 -17.65 5.34 8.74
CA ILE A 44 -16.95 4.08 9.02
C ILE A 44 -16.08 3.73 7.81
N SER A 45 -14.81 3.50 8.09
CA SER A 45 -13.72 3.27 7.16
C SER A 45 -13.00 1.98 7.53
N GLY A 46 -12.14 1.48 6.65
CA GLY A 46 -11.37 0.27 6.90
C GLY A 46 -9.87 0.52 6.79
N SER A 47 -9.10 -0.31 7.50
CA SER A 47 -7.64 -0.22 7.47
C SER A 47 -7.00 -1.52 7.93
N PHE A 48 -5.89 -1.90 7.31
CA PHE A 48 -5.00 -2.95 7.79
C PHE A 48 -3.55 -2.59 7.46
N GLY A 49 -2.60 -3.39 7.94
CA GLY A 49 -1.23 -3.26 7.51
C GLY A 49 -0.29 -4.23 8.22
N THR A 50 1.00 -3.97 8.11
CA THR A 50 2.03 -4.83 8.66
C THR A 50 1.97 -4.83 10.19
N THR A 51 2.14 -6.01 10.79
CA THR A 51 2.39 -6.13 12.24
C THR A 51 3.79 -5.66 12.59
N ARG A 52 4.74 -5.81 11.64
CA ARG A 52 6.09 -5.26 11.71
C ARG A 52 6.07 -3.74 11.76
N LYS A 53 6.92 -3.19 12.63
CA LYS A 53 7.15 -1.75 12.84
C LYS A 53 8.62 -1.35 12.66
N ASP A 54 9.43 -2.28 12.16
CA ASP A 54 10.87 -2.22 11.98
C ASP A 54 11.28 -2.11 10.50
N ILE A 55 10.31 -1.80 9.62
CA ILE A 55 10.49 -1.66 8.18
C ILE A 55 11.18 -0.33 7.88
N LEU A 56 12.28 -0.37 7.13
CA LEU A 56 13.08 0.80 6.78
C LEU A 56 13.71 0.62 5.39
N PHE A 57 13.51 1.57 4.47
CA PHE A 57 14.03 1.56 3.10
C PHE A 57 13.69 0.32 2.26
N GLY A 58 13.67 0.46 0.95
CA GLY A 58 13.43 -0.64 0.02
C GLY A 58 12.38 -0.33 -1.01
N THR A 59 11.80 -1.38 -1.60
CA THR A 59 10.79 -1.29 -2.64
C THR A 59 9.49 -1.91 -2.16
N PHE A 60 8.42 -1.12 -2.24
CA PHE A 60 7.11 -1.47 -1.72
C PHE A 60 6.12 -1.39 -2.87
N ARG A 61 5.57 -2.52 -3.31
CA ARG A 61 4.60 -2.58 -4.40
C ARG A 61 3.31 -3.24 -3.99
N SER A 62 2.22 -2.82 -4.60
CA SER A 62 0.91 -3.41 -4.44
C SER A 62 0.12 -3.35 -5.73
N SER A 63 -0.66 -4.40 -5.98
CA SER A 63 -1.59 -4.45 -7.11
C SER A 63 -2.97 -4.02 -6.62
N LEU A 64 -3.44 -2.86 -7.10
CA LEU A 64 -4.57 -2.13 -6.55
C LEU A 64 -5.64 -1.89 -7.61
N ARG A 65 -6.91 -1.87 -7.19
CA ARG A 65 -8.02 -1.34 -7.98
C ARG A 65 -8.88 -0.41 -7.11
N PRO A 66 -8.71 0.93 -7.20
CA PRO A 66 -9.58 1.88 -6.50
C PRO A 66 -11.03 1.81 -7.02
N PRO A 67 -12.00 2.32 -6.25
CA PRO A 67 -13.39 2.40 -6.69
C PRO A 67 -13.60 3.46 -7.77
N ALA A 68 -14.57 3.22 -8.64
CA ALA A 68 -15.04 4.20 -9.63
C ALA A 68 -15.98 5.28 -9.05
N ILE A 69 -16.56 5.02 -7.87
CA ILE A 69 -17.50 5.94 -7.24
C ILE A 69 -16.72 7.05 -6.51
N PRO A 70 -16.97 8.34 -6.84
CA PRO A 70 -16.37 9.48 -6.15
C PRO A 70 -16.65 9.50 -4.64
N GLY A 71 -15.80 10.19 -3.89
CA GLY A 71 -16.04 10.47 -2.48
C GLY A 71 -15.14 9.75 -1.49
N THR A 72 -14.17 8.96 -1.95
CA THR A 72 -13.28 8.18 -1.08
C THR A 72 -11.81 8.29 -1.49
N VAL A 73 -10.94 7.88 -0.57
CA VAL A 73 -9.49 7.84 -0.70
C VAL A 73 -9.01 6.43 -0.41
N SER A 74 -8.37 5.80 -1.40
CA SER A 74 -7.68 4.52 -1.27
C SER A 74 -6.20 4.77 -1.06
N SER A 75 -5.62 4.33 0.05
CA SER A 75 -4.22 4.62 0.37
C SER A 75 -3.36 3.37 0.52
N PHE A 76 -2.11 3.51 0.08
CA PHE A 76 -1.00 2.58 0.29
C PHE A 76 0.20 3.40 0.74
N TYR A 77 0.64 3.22 1.99
CA TYR A 77 1.54 4.18 2.62
C TYR A 77 2.44 3.55 3.67
N TYR A 78 3.61 4.14 3.86
CA TYR A 78 4.47 3.89 5.01
C TYR A 78 4.15 4.93 6.10
N TYR A 79 4.12 4.48 7.36
CA TYR A 79 3.86 5.34 8.51
C TYR A 79 4.66 4.93 9.75
N ARG A 80 5.28 5.91 10.40
CA ARG A 80 5.75 5.81 11.79
C ARG A 80 4.99 6.77 12.70
N ASN A 81 4.88 8.02 12.28
CA ASN A 81 4.20 9.13 12.97
C ASN A 81 4.01 10.30 11.98
N ASP A 82 3.35 11.38 12.43
CA ASP A 82 3.03 12.58 11.63
C ASP A 82 4.24 13.31 11.00
N SER A 83 5.47 12.98 11.40
CA SER A 83 6.71 13.54 10.85
C SER A 83 7.49 12.55 9.98
N ALA A 84 6.96 11.34 9.75
CA ALA A 84 7.59 10.28 9.00
C ALA A 84 6.52 9.40 8.34
N GLU A 85 6.09 9.83 7.15
CA GLU A 85 5.04 9.20 6.34
C GLU A 85 5.38 9.35 4.85
N ILE A 86 5.04 8.31 4.06
CA ILE A 86 5.16 8.29 2.59
C ILE A 86 3.82 7.78 2.07
N ASP A 87 3.17 8.56 1.23
CA ASP A 87 1.80 8.29 0.79
C ASP A 87 1.70 8.06 -0.72
N MET A 88 0.94 7.03 -1.10
CA MET A 88 0.30 6.90 -2.39
C MET A 88 -1.21 6.84 -2.17
N GLU A 89 -1.94 7.84 -2.62
CA GLU A 89 -3.39 7.96 -2.42
C GLU A 89 -4.13 8.13 -3.76
N LEU A 90 -5.12 7.28 -4.00
CA LEU A 90 -6.03 7.38 -5.13
C LEU A 90 -7.34 7.99 -4.66
N LEU A 91 -7.59 9.23 -5.09
CA LEU A 91 -8.76 10.02 -4.73
C LEU A 91 -9.83 9.80 -5.79
N SER A 92 -10.90 9.08 -5.46
CA SER A 92 -11.93 8.69 -6.45
C SER A 92 -12.74 9.87 -6.97
N ARG A 93 -12.65 11.04 -6.33
CA ARG A 93 -13.26 12.29 -6.81
C ARG A 93 -12.66 12.84 -8.11
N PHE A 94 -11.45 12.42 -8.48
CA PHE A 94 -10.82 12.84 -9.72
C PHE A 94 -11.03 11.76 -10.77
N THR A 95 -11.80 12.09 -11.81
CA THR A 95 -12.19 11.14 -12.88
C THR A 95 -11.76 11.60 -14.27
N ASP A 96 -11.55 12.90 -14.49
CA ASP A 96 -11.12 13.44 -15.79
C ASP A 96 -10.06 14.55 -15.65
N PRO A 97 -8.76 14.21 -15.73
CA PRO A 97 -8.23 12.85 -15.63
C PRO A 97 -8.31 12.31 -14.20
N HIS A 98 -8.24 10.99 -14.06
CA HIS A 98 -7.90 10.36 -12.79
C HIS A 98 -6.53 10.84 -12.29
N LYS A 99 -6.34 10.86 -10.97
CA LYS A 99 -5.10 11.31 -10.35
C LYS A 99 -4.68 10.40 -9.22
N VAL A 100 -3.36 10.24 -9.07
CA VAL A 100 -2.73 9.68 -7.89
C VAL A 100 -2.01 10.79 -7.14
N TYR A 101 -2.16 10.81 -5.83
CA TYR A 101 -1.51 11.75 -4.95
C TYR A 101 -0.31 11.08 -4.29
N PHE A 102 0.86 11.66 -4.51
CA PHE A 102 2.10 11.26 -3.86
C PHE A 102 2.46 12.29 -2.81
N ALA A 103 2.82 11.86 -1.60
CA ALA A 103 3.27 12.78 -0.56
C ALA A 103 4.36 12.19 0.33
N ILE A 104 5.15 13.09 0.91
CA ILE A 104 6.03 12.82 2.05
C ILE A 104 5.67 13.82 3.15
N HIS A 105 5.51 13.33 4.37
CA HIS A 105 5.25 14.19 5.53
C HIS A 105 6.51 14.44 6.37
N PRO A 106 6.62 15.63 6.99
CA PRO A 106 5.64 16.73 6.98
C PRO A 106 5.57 17.47 5.64
N GLN A 107 4.37 17.88 5.25
CA GLN A 107 4.16 18.61 4.00
C GLN A 107 4.65 20.05 4.10
N ILE A 108 5.20 20.55 3.00
CA ILE A 108 5.55 21.95 2.81
C ILE A 108 4.43 22.65 2.04
N TYR A 109 4.12 23.88 2.44
CA TYR A 109 3.17 24.76 1.78
C TYR A 109 3.90 25.99 1.28
N ASN A 110 3.55 26.44 0.08
CA ASN A 110 4.02 27.69 -0.51
C ASN A 110 3.40 28.90 0.25
N PRO A 111 3.95 30.12 0.10
CA PRO A 111 3.43 31.31 0.80
C PRO A 111 1.95 31.63 0.55
N ASN A 112 1.39 31.16 -0.57
CA ASN A 112 -0.03 31.29 -0.90
C ASN A 112 -0.92 30.21 -0.25
N GLY A 113 -0.37 29.38 0.63
CA GLY A 113 -1.07 28.28 1.30
C GLY A 113 -1.25 27.03 0.43
N ALA A 114 -0.83 27.06 -0.84
CA ALA A 114 -0.92 25.87 -1.69
C ALA A 114 0.16 24.85 -1.32
N ALA A 115 -0.22 23.59 -1.38
CA ALA A 115 0.65 22.44 -1.46
C ALA A 115 1.93 22.68 -2.27
N SER A 116 3.11 22.51 -1.66
CA SER A 116 4.40 22.64 -2.37
C SER A 116 4.77 21.34 -3.09
N ASN A 117 5.28 21.46 -4.31
CA ASN A 117 5.74 20.30 -5.09
C ASN A 117 6.99 19.63 -4.50
N LEU A 118 7.64 20.24 -3.50
CA LEU A 118 8.80 19.67 -2.81
C LEU A 118 8.45 18.39 -2.04
N THR A 119 7.22 18.29 -1.52
CA THR A 119 6.80 17.16 -0.67
C THR A 119 5.50 16.50 -1.13
N GLN A 120 4.87 16.96 -2.22
CA GLN A 120 3.64 16.36 -2.72
C GLN A 120 3.43 16.59 -4.22
N ASP A 121 2.65 15.72 -4.85
CA ASP A 121 2.24 15.85 -6.26
C ASP A 121 0.87 15.19 -6.49
N LYS A 122 -0.03 15.88 -7.20
CA LYS A 122 -1.31 15.32 -7.67
C LYS A 122 -1.15 14.98 -9.15
N HIS A 123 -0.59 13.82 -9.43
CA HIS A 123 -0.19 13.44 -10.77
C HIS A 123 -1.35 12.87 -11.59
N PRO A 124 -1.63 13.38 -12.80
CA PRO A 124 -2.67 12.83 -13.67
C PRO A 124 -2.26 11.47 -14.25
N LEU A 125 -3.20 10.53 -14.27
CA LEU A 125 -3.05 9.25 -14.95
C LEU A 125 -3.53 9.36 -16.40
N THR A 126 -2.91 8.57 -17.27
CA THR A 126 -3.25 8.48 -18.71
C THR A 126 -4.21 7.32 -19.01
N PHE A 127 -4.72 6.65 -17.97
CA PHE A 127 -5.62 5.51 -18.04
C PHE A 127 -6.64 5.59 -16.90
N ASP A 128 -7.70 4.78 -16.98
CA ASP A 128 -8.69 4.61 -15.91
C ASP A 128 -8.23 3.53 -14.91
N PRO A 129 -7.78 3.90 -13.70
CA PRO A 129 -7.28 2.95 -12.72
C PRO A 129 -8.38 2.08 -12.09
N THR A 130 -9.66 2.40 -12.32
CA THR A 130 -10.81 1.72 -11.71
C THR A 130 -11.26 0.51 -12.55
N SER A 131 -10.86 0.49 -13.82
CA SER A 131 -11.23 -0.51 -14.82
C SER A 131 -10.49 -1.85 -14.67
N ALA A 132 -9.28 -1.84 -14.10
CA ALA A 132 -8.42 -3.01 -13.95
C ALA A 132 -7.55 -2.90 -12.70
N ILE A 133 -6.82 -3.98 -12.39
CA ILE A 133 -5.79 -3.98 -11.34
C ILE A 133 -4.50 -3.43 -11.95
N HIS A 134 -3.88 -2.45 -11.28
CA HIS A 134 -2.63 -1.82 -11.68
C HIS A 134 -1.57 -1.91 -10.57
N GLU A 135 -0.28 -1.90 -10.93
CA GLU A 135 0.82 -1.90 -9.96
C GLU A 135 1.08 -0.47 -9.49
N TYR A 136 1.11 -0.27 -8.18
CA TYR A 136 1.54 0.96 -7.52
C TYR A 136 2.74 0.64 -6.64
N ARG A 137 3.82 1.39 -6.81
CA ARG A 137 5.08 1.13 -6.10
C ARG A 137 5.74 2.41 -5.64
N PHE A 138 6.28 2.41 -4.44
CA PHE A 138 7.27 3.40 -4.03
C PHE A 138 8.59 2.71 -3.66
N ASP A 139 9.68 3.25 -4.21
CA ASP A 139 11.04 2.88 -3.84
C ASP A 139 11.56 3.94 -2.88
N TRP A 140 11.80 3.56 -1.64
CA TRP A 140 12.24 4.42 -0.55
C TRP A 140 13.74 4.21 -0.28
N LEU A 141 14.53 5.21 -0.64
CA LEU A 141 15.97 5.29 -0.42
C LEU A 141 16.27 6.30 0.70
N PRO A 142 17.51 6.35 1.23
CA PRO A 142 17.88 7.29 2.28
C PRO A 142 17.69 8.78 1.92
N ASP A 143 17.79 9.13 0.64
CA ASP A 143 17.80 10.50 0.13
C ASP A 143 16.60 10.86 -0.76
N GLN A 144 15.80 9.86 -1.17
CA GLN A 144 14.63 10.08 -2.02
C GLN A 144 13.60 8.96 -1.94
N VAL A 145 12.37 9.31 -2.30
CA VAL A 145 11.31 8.34 -2.61
C VAL A 145 10.92 8.50 -4.06
N GLN A 146 10.90 7.39 -4.78
CA GLN A 146 10.49 7.32 -6.19
C GLN A 146 9.17 6.58 -6.30
N PHE A 147 8.17 7.20 -6.92
CA PHE A 147 6.83 6.69 -7.08
C PHE A 147 6.61 6.20 -8.49
N TYR A 148 6.07 4.99 -8.60
CA TYR A 148 5.85 4.27 -9.83
C TYR A 148 4.40 3.81 -9.96
N VAL A 149 3.91 3.84 -11.19
CA VAL A 149 2.64 3.23 -11.58
C VAL A 149 2.91 2.40 -12.84
N ASP A 150 2.54 1.11 -12.80
CA ASP A 150 2.82 0.14 -13.87
C ASP A 150 4.28 0.14 -14.35
N GLY A 151 5.21 0.23 -13.40
CA GLY A 151 6.65 0.23 -13.66
C GLY A 151 7.22 1.54 -14.22
N GLN A 152 6.39 2.51 -14.60
CA GLN A 152 6.84 3.85 -15.02
C GLN A 152 7.03 4.75 -13.80
N ASN A 153 8.13 5.51 -13.74
CA ASN A 153 8.36 6.51 -12.69
C ASN A 153 7.51 7.75 -12.97
N TYR A 154 6.63 8.11 -12.04
CA TYR A 154 5.74 9.28 -12.14
C TYR A 154 6.28 10.46 -11.34
N ARG A 155 6.94 10.20 -10.20
CA ARG A 155 7.44 11.25 -9.32
C ARG A 155 8.65 10.80 -8.51
N THR A 156 9.58 11.72 -8.28
CA THR A 156 10.64 11.55 -7.28
C THR A 156 10.59 12.73 -6.31
N LEU A 157 10.58 12.45 -5.00
CA LEU A 157 10.60 13.45 -3.93
C LEU A 157 11.84 13.21 -3.05
N SER A 158 12.63 14.26 -2.83
CA SER A 158 13.90 14.20 -2.07
C SER A 158 13.90 15.13 -0.86
N THR A 159 12.76 15.72 -0.51
CA THR A 159 12.60 16.59 0.66
C THR A 159 11.81 15.87 1.74
N ASN A 160 12.23 16.02 3.00
CA ASN A 160 11.64 15.39 4.19
C ASN A 160 11.58 13.86 4.14
N VAL A 161 12.47 13.23 3.37
CA VAL A 161 12.52 11.76 3.23
C VAL A 161 12.65 11.11 4.61
N PRO A 162 11.71 10.23 5.01
CA PRO A 162 11.78 9.58 6.30
C PRO A 162 13.02 8.70 6.42
N ASN A 163 13.60 8.61 7.61
CA ASN A 163 14.81 7.83 7.88
C ASN A 163 14.68 6.90 9.09
N SER A 164 13.46 6.70 9.58
CA SER A 164 13.17 5.93 10.77
C SER A 164 12.35 4.69 10.47
N PRO A 165 12.49 3.58 11.21
CA PRO A 165 11.68 2.39 10.98
C PRO A 165 10.20 2.62 11.32
N GLY A 166 9.32 1.96 10.57
CA GLY A 166 7.88 2.06 10.74
C GLY A 166 7.14 0.86 10.16
N ARG A 167 5.90 1.08 9.73
CA ARG A 167 5.01 0.05 9.20
C ARG A 167 4.41 0.48 7.88
N VAL A 168 3.94 -0.48 7.10
CA VAL A 168 3.22 -0.22 5.84
C VAL A 168 1.74 -0.52 6.07
N LEU A 169 0.88 0.36 5.59
CA LEU A 169 -0.54 0.37 5.87
C LEU A 169 -1.34 0.57 4.57
N PHE A 170 -2.58 0.08 4.61
CA PHE A 170 -3.59 0.33 3.61
C PHE A 170 -4.84 0.87 4.30
N ASN A 171 -5.39 1.97 3.79
CA ASN A 171 -6.67 2.49 4.25
C ASN A 171 -7.63 2.66 3.06
N HIS A 172 -8.92 2.65 3.38
CA HIS A 172 -9.95 3.20 2.51
C HIS A 172 -10.86 4.04 3.38
N TRP A 173 -11.01 5.31 3.03
CA TRP A 173 -11.67 6.28 3.90
C TRP A 173 -12.34 7.42 3.14
N SER A 174 -13.21 8.15 3.83
CA SER A 174 -13.80 9.42 3.38
C SER A 174 -13.92 10.35 4.58
N ASP A 175 -13.75 11.65 4.39
CA ASP A 175 -13.94 12.68 5.42
C ASP A 175 -14.89 13.81 4.99
N GLY A 176 -15.43 13.73 3.77
CA GLY A 176 -16.30 14.78 3.22
C GLY A 176 -15.58 16.05 2.81
N ASN A 177 -14.24 16.10 2.85
CA ASN A 177 -13.52 17.31 2.52
C ASN A 177 -13.63 17.61 1.01
N PRO A 178 -14.26 18.73 0.60
CA PRO A 178 -14.49 19.06 -0.81
C PRO A 178 -13.20 19.35 -1.58
N ASN A 179 -12.08 19.53 -0.89
CA ASN A 179 -10.74 19.73 -1.47
C ASN A 179 -9.89 18.45 -1.46
N PHE A 180 -10.40 17.35 -0.87
CA PHE A 180 -9.67 16.09 -0.75
C PHE A 180 -10.51 14.84 -1.06
N SER A 181 -11.25 14.24 -0.12
CA SER A 181 -12.04 13.02 -0.43
C SER A 181 -13.23 13.30 -1.36
N GLY A 182 -13.79 14.51 -1.31
CA GLY A 182 -15.09 14.82 -1.89
C GLY A 182 -16.24 14.37 -1.00
N ASP A 183 -17.46 14.58 -1.48
CA ASP A 183 -18.69 14.24 -0.76
C ASP A 183 -18.73 12.74 -0.41
N PRO A 184 -19.12 12.36 0.82
CA PRO A 184 -19.13 10.95 1.20
C PRO A 184 -20.13 10.14 0.38
N PRO A 185 -19.90 8.83 0.20
CA PRO A 185 -20.85 7.96 -0.48
C PRO A 185 -22.20 7.96 0.24
N SER A 186 -23.32 7.94 -0.51
CA SER A 186 -24.70 7.93 0.02
C SER A 186 -25.48 6.65 -0.30
N ASP A 187 -25.14 5.96 -1.39
CA ASP A 187 -26.04 4.96 -1.99
C ASP A 187 -25.63 3.51 -1.70
N LEU A 188 -24.33 3.23 -1.75
CA LEU A 188 -23.74 1.90 -1.55
C LEU A 188 -22.38 1.96 -0.85
N ASP A 189 -22.04 0.89 -0.14
CA ASP A 189 -20.72 0.76 0.49
C ASP A 189 -19.66 0.64 -0.60
N ILE A 190 -18.56 1.38 -0.46
CA ILE A 190 -17.53 1.49 -1.51
C ILE A 190 -16.36 0.59 -1.15
N TYR A 191 -15.89 -0.18 -2.14
CA TYR A 191 -14.84 -1.18 -1.96
C TYR A 191 -13.56 -0.74 -2.66
N PHE A 192 -12.45 -0.83 -1.94
CA PHE A 192 -11.10 -0.73 -2.47
C PHE A 192 -10.47 -2.12 -2.48
N LEU A 193 -10.02 -2.60 -3.65
CA LEU A 193 -9.40 -3.91 -3.80
C LEU A 193 -7.86 -3.83 -3.77
N ILE A 194 -7.27 -4.67 -2.94
CA ILE A 194 -5.84 -4.94 -2.85
C ILE A 194 -5.63 -6.41 -3.26
N ALA A 195 -5.24 -6.63 -4.51
CA ALA A 195 -5.07 -7.98 -5.05
C ALA A 195 -3.81 -8.67 -4.50
N ASN A 196 -2.72 -7.92 -4.34
CA ASN A 196 -1.51 -8.39 -3.67
C ASN A 196 -0.68 -7.21 -3.14
N ALA A 197 0.25 -7.53 -2.25
CA ALA A 197 1.31 -6.63 -1.82
C ALA A 197 2.62 -7.42 -1.73
N THR A 198 3.74 -6.81 -2.10
CA THR A 198 5.06 -7.44 -2.07
C THR A 198 6.09 -6.39 -1.69
N PHE A 199 6.83 -6.65 -0.62
CA PHE A 199 7.78 -5.69 -0.07
C PHE A 199 9.17 -6.32 0.04
N PHE A 200 10.20 -5.60 -0.40
CA PHE A 200 11.60 -5.94 -0.15
C PHE A 200 12.22 -4.75 0.57
N PHE A 201 12.68 -4.96 1.80
CA PHE A 201 13.03 -3.86 2.68
C PHE A 201 14.15 -4.21 3.63
N ASN A 202 14.88 -3.18 4.09
CA ASN A 202 15.80 -3.35 5.21
C ASN A 202 15.02 -3.34 6.53
N THR A 203 15.55 -4.06 7.50
CA THR A 203 14.94 -4.16 8.83
C THR A 203 15.93 -3.77 9.90
N THR A 204 15.46 -3.03 10.92
CA THR A 204 16.25 -2.72 12.12
C THR A 204 16.23 -3.83 13.16
N GLN A 205 15.41 -4.88 12.98
CA GLN A 205 15.48 -6.11 13.76
C GLN A 205 15.79 -7.28 12.82
N GLN A 206 16.85 -8.05 13.09
CA GLN A 206 17.09 -9.29 12.36
C GLN A 206 16.39 -10.45 13.08
N PRO A 207 15.25 -10.96 12.57
CA PRO A 207 14.81 -12.28 12.98
C PRO A 207 15.82 -13.29 12.43
N THR A 208 16.38 -14.11 13.31
CA THR A 208 17.21 -15.24 12.89
C THR A 208 16.35 -16.22 12.11
N LEU A 209 16.60 -16.32 10.79
CA LEU A 209 15.90 -17.31 9.98
C LEU A 209 16.52 -18.69 10.26
N SER A 210 15.68 -19.71 10.41
CA SER A 210 16.08 -21.13 10.56
C SER A 210 17.05 -21.62 9.47
N CYS A 211 16.97 -21.05 8.28
CA CYS A 211 17.83 -21.33 7.13
C CYS A 211 19.14 -20.50 7.12
N GLN A 212 19.26 -19.45 7.93
CA GLN A 212 20.41 -18.53 7.91
C GLN A 212 21.73 -19.21 8.32
N SER A 213 21.65 -20.28 9.11
CA SER A 213 22.81 -21.09 9.53
C SER A 213 23.11 -22.26 8.60
N ARG A 214 22.41 -22.40 7.46
CA ARG A 214 22.57 -23.50 6.52
C ARG A 214 23.13 -23.02 5.18
N GLN A 215 23.75 -23.94 4.43
CA GLN A 215 24.25 -23.68 3.07
C GLN A 215 23.14 -23.65 1.99
N LEU A 216 21.92 -24.06 2.34
CA LEU A 216 20.78 -24.13 1.42
C LEU A 216 19.91 -22.86 1.54
N PRO A 217 19.50 -22.24 0.42
CA PRO A 217 18.65 -21.05 0.45
C PRO A 217 17.26 -21.39 1.00
N CYS A 218 16.62 -20.40 1.62
CA CYS A 218 15.22 -20.51 2.05
C CYS A 218 14.32 -20.56 0.81
N LEU A 219 13.32 -21.46 0.79
CA LEU A 219 12.33 -21.50 -0.29
C LEU A 219 11.34 -20.34 -0.15
N VAL A 220 11.05 -19.66 -1.27
CA VAL A 220 10.05 -18.59 -1.31
C VAL A 220 8.63 -19.13 -1.06
N SER A 221 8.34 -20.37 -1.47
CA SER A 221 7.07 -21.06 -1.17
C SER A 221 6.80 -21.24 0.32
N ASP A 222 7.87 -21.41 1.09
CA ASP A 222 7.80 -21.72 2.52
C ASP A 222 7.58 -20.46 3.38
N ILE A 223 7.75 -19.28 2.77
CA ILE A 223 7.38 -17.98 3.36
C ILE A 223 5.86 -17.94 3.62
N MET A 224 5.06 -18.53 2.72
CA MET A 224 3.59 -18.54 2.81
C MET A 224 3.09 -19.38 3.99
N ALA A 225 3.81 -20.45 4.34
CA ALA A 225 3.44 -21.37 5.41
C ALA A 225 3.98 -20.96 6.79
N LYS A 226 4.69 -19.83 6.90
CA LYS A 226 5.47 -19.39 8.09
C LYS A 226 6.50 -20.39 8.60
N ASN A 227 6.74 -21.47 7.86
CA ASN A 227 7.70 -22.50 8.17
C ASN A 227 8.78 -22.43 7.11
N LEU A 228 9.66 -21.42 7.20
CA LEU A 228 10.83 -21.35 6.33
C LEU A 228 11.72 -22.55 6.62
N VAL A 229 11.53 -23.61 5.83
CA VAL A 229 12.36 -24.78 5.87
C VAL A 229 13.41 -24.69 4.76
N PRO A 230 14.58 -25.28 4.96
CA PRO A 230 15.59 -25.34 3.91
C PRO A 230 15.01 -26.09 2.73
N LYS A 231 15.39 -25.70 1.51
CA LYS A 231 15.10 -26.48 0.30
C LYS A 231 15.60 -27.91 0.51
N SER A 232 14.73 -28.85 0.88
CA SER A 232 15.05 -30.26 0.76
C SER A 232 15.26 -30.52 -0.72
N GLU A 233 16.26 -31.36 -1.04
CA GLU A 233 16.39 -31.87 -2.40
C GLU A 233 15.03 -32.43 -2.80
N LEU A 234 14.41 -31.82 -3.81
CA LEU A 234 13.24 -32.39 -4.45
C LEU A 234 13.58 -33.85 -4.76
N PRO A 235 12.74 -34.83 -4.38
CA PRO A 235 12.92 -36.18 -4.88
C PRO A 235 12.97 -36.10 -6.40
N LEU A 236 13.97 -36.73 -7.01
CA LEU A 236 14.18 -36.83 -8.47
C LEU A 236 13.03 -37.53 -9.23
N THR A 237 11.84 -37.63 -8.64
CA THR A 237 10.73 -38.45 -9.12
C THR A 237 9.39 -37.73 -9.02
N ALA A 238 9.28 -36.53 -9.60
CA ALA A 238 7.98 -35.94 -9.96
C ALA A 238 8.11 -34.94 -11.12
N VAL A 239 8.74 -35.35 -12.22
CA VAL A 239 8.49 -34.73 -13.53
C VAL A 239 7.71 -35.74 -14.36
N SER A 240 6.40 -35.80 -14.14
CA SER A 240 5.49 -36.29 -15.17
C SER A 240 5.08 -35.10 -16.04
N ARG A 241 5.29 -35.28 -17.34
CA ARG A 241 5.20 -34.29 -18.41
C ARG A 241 3.97 -33.38 -18.34
N ALA A 242 4.21 -32.07 -18.44
CA ALA A 242 3.34 -31.17 -19.18
C ALA A 242 4.23 -30.10 -19.85
N ASN A 243 4.12 -30.03 -21.18
CA ASN A 243 4.82 -29.07 -22.03
C ASN A 243 4.40 -27.63 -21.71
N ALA A 244 5.36 -26.72 -21.58
CA ALA A 244 5.29 -25.35 -22.11
C ALA A 244 6.68 -24.69 -22.03
N ALA A 245 6.94 -23.81 -22.98
CA ALA A 245 8.25 -23.32 -23.39
C ALA A 245 9.05 -22.52 -22.33
N SER A 246 10.37 -22.57 -22.52
CA SER A 246 11.45 -21.95 -21.75
C SER A 246 11.57 -20.43 -21.89
N ILE A 247 11.82 -19.74 -20.78
CA ILE A 247 12.70 -18.54 -20.72
C ILE A 247 13.59 -18.67 -19.46
N PRO A 248 14.93 -18.52 -19.53
CA PRO A 248 15.80 -18.65 -18.38
C PRO A 248 15.94 -17.30 -17.66
N PHE A 249 15.71 -17.26 -16.35
CA PHE A 249 16.25 -16.19 -15.50
C PHE A 249 17.50 -16.71 -14.79
N HIS A 250 18.64 -16.11 -15.14
CA HIS A 250 19.91 -16.30 -14.46
C HIS A 250 19.82 -15.79 -13.02
N SER A 251 20.50 -16.52 -12.14
CA SER A 251 20.69 -16.26 -10.72
C SER A 251 20.99 -14.79 -10.40
N LEU A 252 20.14 -14.17 -9.58
CA LEU A 252 20.56 -13.10 -8.67
C LEU A 252 20.19 -13.51 -7.26
N ALA A 253 21.20 -13.78 -6.45
CA ALA A 253 21.07 -13.86 -5.01
C ALA A 253 20.81 -12.45 -4.48
N LEU A 254 19.57 -12.14 -4.12
CA LEU A 254 19.28 -11.07 -3.16
C LEU A 254 18.69 -11.70 -1.91
N CYS A 255 19.51 -11.72 -0.86
CA CYS A 255 19.04 -11.98 0.49
C CYS A 255 18.26 -10.74 0.98
N VAL A 256 17.24 -11.01 1.80
CA VAL A 256 16.23 -10.08 2.36
C VAL A 256 15.01 -9.86 1.45
N ALA A 257 14.15 -10.89 1.42
CA ALA A 257 12.75 -10.74 1.04
C ALA A 257 11.88 -10.97 2.28
N SER A 258 11.15 -9.95 2.71
CA SER A 258 10.01 -10.13 3.63
C SER A 258 8.74 -9.96 2.81
N PHE A 259 8.38 -11.04 2.11
CA PHE A 259 7.09 -11.12 1.44
C PHE A 259 5.98 -11.18 2.49
N MET A 260 5.00 -10.29 2.35
CA MET A 260 3.74 -10.37 3.08
C MET A 260 2.65 -10.63 2.03
N VAL A 261 2.38 -11.90 1.77
CA VAL A 261 1.17 -12.29 1.03
C VAL A 261 0.12 -12.63 2.07
N PHE A 262 -1.05 -11.99 1.97
CA PHE A 262 -2.19 -12.29 2.82
C PHE A 262 -2.84 -13.59 2.35
N LEU A 263 -2.76 -14.62 3.20
CA LEU A 263 -3.72 -15.72 3.23
C LEU A 263 -4.37 -15.69 4.61
N ALA A 264 -5.70 -15.56 4.63
CA ALA A 264 -6.50 -16.04 5.75
C ALA A 264 -6.80 -17.52 5.51
#